data_AF-A0A934HPA5-F1
#
_entry.id   AF-A0A934HPA5-F1
#
_cell.length_a   1.000
_cell.length_b   1.000
_cell.length_c   1.000
_cell.angle_alpha   90.00
_cell.angle_beta   90.00
_cell.angle_gamma   90.00
#
_symmetry.space_group_name_H-M   'P 1'
#
loop_
_entity.id
_entity.type
_entity.pdbx_description
1 polymer ?
#
loop_
_entity_poly.entity_id
_entity_poly.type
_entity_poly.pdbx_seq_one_letter_code
_entity_poly.pdbx_strand_id
1 'polypeptide(L)'
;MESTHLSDICVGRCNGVCCDPWWAIISYCAVKKHGASGMEVFEAELVKGIKERAKRVGDNYVTTEKPARSLFGQPDKYNAIVKGIKTEGTSIRLDLIAMFAFRCAFLSKDKTCSIHPAVLGGVDIRPGRCAQLGSPAAMPGEEGFCRIIHAAQRGDAAVDEAVQMEKSVALKYLKEGFDSPEEAAASVVKSFVGWVKRSRPGKDDLMGALRFTHPTSLCERNAQSLAPERKKAPTGRNDPCPCGSGRKYKKCCGTTGC
;
A
#
# COMPACT_ATOMS: atom_id res chain seq x y z
N MET A 1 18.04 -29.73 -12.88
CA MET A 1 16.94 -29.28 -11.99
C MET A 1 16.27 -28.13 -12.71
N GLU A 2 15.03 -28.31 -13.15
CA GLU A 2 14.30 -27.26 -13.85
C GLU A 2 13.82 -26.21 -12.85
N SER A 3 14.13 -24.95 -13.15
CA SER A 3 13.68 -23.78 -12.40
C SER A 3 12.24 -23.43 -12.77
N THR A 4 11.49 -22.88 -11.82
CA THR A 4 10.17 -22.33 -12.15
C THR A 4 10.33 -20.99 -12.86
N HIS A 5 9.41 -20.67 -13.77
CA HIS A 5 9.41 -19.40 -14.50
C HIS A 5 9.52 -18.17 -13.57
N LEU A 6 8.88 -18.22 -12.39
CA LEU A 6 8.97 -17.15 -11.39
C LEU A 6 10.34 -17.11 -10.70
N SER A 7 10.94 -18.25 -10.41
CA SER A 7 12.29 -18.31 -9.83
C SER A 7 13.34 -17.76 -10.81
N ASP A 8 13.21 -18.07 -12.10
CA ASP A 8 14.12 -17.54 -13.13
C ASP A 8 14.04 -16.03 -13.26
N ILE A 9 12.83 -15.49 -13.24
CA ILE A 9 12.63 -14.05 -13.34
C ILE A 9 13.07 -13.34 -12.06
N CYS A 10 12.66 -13.81 -10.89
CA CYS A 10 12.94 -13.13 -9.62
C CYS A 10 14.40 -13.25 -9.19
N VAL A 11 15.01 -14.43 -9.34
CA VAL A 11 16.39 -14.72 -8.91
C VAL A 11 17.37 -14.43 -10.05
N GLY A 12 17.10 -14.94 -11.25
CA GLY A 12 18.03 -14.85 -12.38
C GLY A 12 18.07 -13.48 -13.06
N ARG A 13 16.92 -12.79 -13.21
CA ARG A 13 16.83 -11.55 -14.00
C ARG A 13 16.63 -10.28 -13.18
N CYS A 14 15.68 -10.31 -12.24
CA CYS A 14 15.39 -9.21 -11.34
C CYS A 14 16.46 -9.06 -10.24
N ASN A 15 17.11 -10.16 -9.86
CA ASN A 15 18.07 -10.22 -8.76
C ASN A 15 17.50 -9.59 -7.46
N GLY A 16 16.27 -9.95 -7.12
CA GLY A 16 15.60 -9.50 -5.89
C GLY A 16 15.20 -8.01 -5.82
N VAL A 17 15.33 -7.22 -6.89
CA VAL A 17 15.00 -5.78 -6.90
C VAL A 17 13.56 -5.49 -6.46
N CYS A 18 12.60 -6.33 -6.85
CA CYS A 18 11.20 -6.17 -6.43
C CYS A 18 10.99 -6.42 -4.92
N CYS A 19 11.95 -7.04 -4.24
CA CYS A 19 11.86 -7.38 -2.82
C CYS A 19 12.77 -6.50 -1.94
N ASP A 20 13.82 -5.90 -2.51
CA ASP A 20 14.77 -5.08 -1.75
C ASP A 20 15.47 -3.99 -2.59
N PRO A 21 15.20 -2.69 -2.32
CA PRO A 21 14.23 -2.19 -1.35
C PRO A 21 12.80 -2.27 -1.90
N TRP A 22 11.88 -2.89 -1.15
CA TRP A 22 10.47 -2.88 -1.49
C TRP A 22 9.81 -1.58 -1.00
N TRP A 23 9.09 -0.90 -1.90
CA TRP A 23 8.45 0.37 -1.61
C TRP A 23 6.95 0.22 -1.36
N ALA A 24 6.52 0.44 -0.12
CA ALA A 24 5.11 0.56 0.22
C ALA A 24 4.65 2.00 0.01
N ILE A 25 3.61 2.21 -0.80
CA ILE A 25 3.03 3.53 -1.07
C ILE A 25 1.64 3.61 -0.46
N ILE A 26 1.43 4.54 0.46
CA ILE A 26 0.16 4.75 1.16
C ILE A 26 -0.30 6.19 0.96
N SER A 27 -1.43 6.36 0.28
CA SER A 27 -2.10 7.65 0.19
C SER A 27 -2.97 7.87 1.43
N TYR A 28 -2.92 9.07 2.00
CA TYR A 28 -3.77 9.45 3.12
C TYR A 28 -3.94 10.97 3.20
N CYS A 29 -4.94 11.40 3.97
CA CYS A 29 -5.17 12.82 4.21
C CYS A 29 -4.81 13.19 5.64
N ALA A 30 -4.16 14.34 5.79
CA ALA A 30 -3.98 15.01 7.07
C ALA A 30 -4.82 16.29 7.06
N VAL A 31 -5.46 16.63 8.18
CA VAL A 31 -6.31 17.82 8.29
C VAL A 31 -5.76 18.71 9.40
N LYS A 32 -5.37 19.93 9.05
CA LYS A 32 -4.96 20.96 9.99
C LYS A 32 -6.12 21.90 10.27
N LYS A 33 -6.58 21.96 11.52
CA LYS A 33 -7.63 22.88 11.98
C LYS A 33 -7.01 24.21 12.43
N HIS A 34 -7.76 25.31 12.32
CA HIS A 34 -7.33 26.68 12.69
C HIS A 34 -6.15 27.22 11.83
N GLY A 35 -6.05 26.75 10.60
CA GLY A 35 -4.99 27.09 9.65
C GLY A 35 -3.57 26.91 10.17
N ALA A 36 -2.69 27.89 9.93
CA ALA A 36 -1.24 27.78 10.10
C ALA A 36 -0.73 27.91 11.56
N SER A 37 -1.63 28.05 12.55
CA SER A 37 -1.26 28.11 13.98
C SER A 37 -0.99 26.72 14.55
N GLY A 38 -0.09 26.56 15.54
CA GLY A 38 0.12 25.25 16.20
C GLY A 38 0.78 24.17 15.33
N MET A 39 1.93 24.50 14.73
CA MET A 39 2.65 23.62 13.80
C MET A 39 3.33 22.43 14.49
N GLU A 40 3.81 22.61 15.72
CA GLU A 40 4.46 21.53 16.50
C GLU A 40 3.53 20.34 16.75
N VAL A 41 2.27 20.65 17.11
CA VAL A 41 1.23 19.62 17.32
C VAL A 41 0.92 18.90 16.01
N PHE A 42 0.82 19.64 14.91
CA PHE A 42 0.56 19.06 13.59
C PHE A 42 1.71 18.17 13.10
N GLU A 43 2.96 18.58 13.35
CA GLU A 43 4.13 17.77 13.04
C GLU A 43 4.12 16.46 13.82
N ALA A 44 3.84 16.51 15.13
CA ALA A 44 3.73 15.31 15.96
C ALA A 44 2.63 14.34 15.46
N GLU A 45 1.48 14.87 15.01
CA GLU A 45 0.42 14.06 14.40
C GLU A 45 0.85 13.41 13.08
N LEU A 46 1.59 14.14 12.24
CA LEU A 46 2.16 13.59 11.00
C LEU A 46 3.14 12.46 11.31
N VAL A 47 4.06 12.65 12.25
CA VAL A 47 5.02 11.61 12.69
C VAL A 47 4.29 10.37 13.16
N LYS A 48 3.30 10.53 14.04
CA LYS A 48 2.47 9.42 14.53
C LYS A 48 1.79 8.70 13.37
N GLY A 49 1.19 9.45 12.44
CA GLY A 49 0.52 8.89 11.27
C GLY A 49 1.46 8.13 10.33
N ILE A 50 2.68 8.62 10.12
CA ILE A 50 3.70 7.94 9.31
C ILE A 50 4.13 6.63 10.00
N LYS A 51 4.40 6.65 11.31
CA LYS A 51 4.78 5.47 12.09
C LYS A 51 3.69 4.39 12.08
N GLU A 52 2.45 4.76 12.31
CA GLU A 52 1.32 3.82 12.30
C GLU A 52 1.14 3.15 10.93
N ARG A 53 1.34 3.89 9.84
CA ARG A 53 1.27 3.37 8.47
C ARG A 53 2.42 2.42 8.17
N ALA A 54 3.65 2.77 8.55
CA ALA A 54 4.80 1.89 8.43
C ALA A 54 4.59 0.58 9.22
N LYS A 55 4.12 0.69 10.47
CA LYS A 55 3.80 -0.46 11.32
C LYS A 55 2.74 -1.36 10.69
N ARG A 56 1.67 -0.76 10.15
CA ARG A 56 0.60 -1.50 9.46
C ARG A 56 1.15 -2.32 8.29
N VAL A 57 2.16 -1.83 7.57
CA VAL A 57 2.80 -2.61 6.51
C VAL A 57 3.53 -3.81 7.12
N GLY A 58 4.38 -3.62 8.14
CA GLY A 58 5.05 -4.73 8.82
C GLY A 58 4.09 -5.79 9.36
N ASP A 59 2.95 -5.37 9.94
CA ASP A 59 1.95 -6.25 10.53
C ASP A 59 1.16 -7.06 9.48
N ASN A 60 1.02 -6.57 8.25
CA ASN A 60 0.23 -7.23 7.20
C ASN A 60 1.05 -8.13 6.27
N TYR A 61 2.38 -7.98 6.23
CA TYR A 61 3.27 -8.76 5.37
C TYR A 61 4.07 -9.77 6.22
N VAL A 62 3.37 -10.81 6.66
CA VAL A 62 3.92 -11.95 7.44
C VAL A 62 3.82 -13.25 6.64
N THR A 63 4.72 -14.20 6.88
CA THR A 63 4.72 -15.52 6.23
C THR A 63 3.48 -16.33 6.61
N THR A 64 3.12 -17.30 5.77
CA THR A 64 2.01 -18.25 6.02
C THR A 64 2.39 -19.40 6.96
N GLU A 65 3.63 -19.39 7.46
CA GLU A 65 4.16 -20.38 8.40
C GLU A 65 3.45 -20.37 9.75
N LYS A 66 3.65 -21.43 10.53
CA LYS A 66 3.22 -21.51 11.93
C LYS A 66 4.45 -21.79 12.80
N PRO A 67 4.93 -20.83 13.63
CA PRO A 67 4.42 -19.47 13.78
C PRO A 67 4.74 -18.57 12.58
N ALA A 68 3.87 -17.59 12.30
CA ALA A 68 4.09 -16.61 11.24
C ALA A 68 5.27 -15.68 11.59
N ARG A 69 6.04 -15.28 10.59
CA ARG A 69 7.20 -14.39 10.73
C ARG A 69 7.05 -13.17 9.82
N SER A 70 7.51 -11.99 10.25
CA SER A 70 7.46 -10.78 9.41
C SER A 70 8.42 -10.88 8.22
N LEU A 71 7.95 -10.51 7.02
CA LEU A 71 8.79 -10.43 5.82
C LEU A 71 9.79 -9.27 5.85
N PHE A 72 9.43 -8.21 6.58
CA PHE A 72 10.15 -6.95 6.63
C PHE A 72 10.38 -6.53 8.08
N GLY A 73 11.51 -5.88 8.32
CA GLY A 73 11.78 -5.17 9.58
C GLY A 73 11.15 -3.78 9.61
N GLN A 74 11.77 -2.87 10.35
CA GLN A 74 11.44 -1.45 10.24
C GLN A 74 11.87 -0.89 8.87
N PRO A 75 11.20 0.16 8.36
CA PRO A 75 11.66 0.84 7.16
C PRO A 75 13.08 1.40 7.35
N ASP A 76 13.90 1.23 6.33
CA ASP A 76 15.22 1.85 6.19
C ASP A 76 15.11 3.33 5.83
N LYS A 77 14.11 3.66 5.01
CA LYS A 77 13.82 5.03 4.57
C LYS A 77 12.34 5.34 4.64
N TYR A 78 12.08 6.60 4.98
CA TYR A 78 10.76 7.20 5.05
C TYR A 78 10.65 8.31 4.02
N ASN A 79 9.48 8.48 3.41
CA ASN A 79 9.20 9.63 2.57
C ASN A 79 7.72 9.99 2.70
N ALA A 80 7.41 11.28 2.63
CA ALA A 80 6.04 11.79 2.67
C ALA A 80 5.93 13.01 1.75
N ILE A 81 5.05 12.92 0.75
CA ILE A 81 4.93 13.91 -0.32
C ILE A 81 3.53 14.50 -0.30
N VAL A 82 3.45 15.83 -0.31
CA VAL A 82 2.18 16.55 -0.49
C VAL A 82 1.77 16.49 -1.96
N LYS A 83 0.62 15.88 -2.26
CA LYS A 83 0.02 15.83 -3.60
C LYS A 83 -0.95 16.97 -3.86
N GLY A 84 -1.63 17.42 -2.82
CA GLY A 84 -2.63 18.47 -2.92
C GLY A 84 -2.88 19.11 -1.57
N ILE A 85 -3.24 20.39 -1.61
CA ILE A 85 -3.68 21.14 -0.44
C ILE A 85 -5.01 21.79 -0.80
N LYS A 86 -6.02 21.59 0.04
CA LYS A 86 -7.35 22.17 -0.11
C LYS A 86 -7.73 22.93 1.16
N THR A 87 -8.34 24.09 0.99
CA THR A 87 -8.87 24.91 2.08
C THR A 87 -10.38 24.73 2.16
N GLU A 88 -10.88 24.40 3.35
CA GLU A 88 -12.30 24.20 3.64
C GLU A 88 -12.64 24.98 4.92
N GLY A 89 -13.00 26.26 4.76
CA GLY A 89 -13.15 27.19 5.88
C GLY A 89 -11.88 27.22 6.75
N THR A 90 -12.02 26.95 8.05
CA THR A 90 -10.92 26.95 9.04
C THR A 90 -10.02 25.72 9.01
N SER A 91 -10.28 24.80 8.09
CA SER A 91 -9.52 23.56 7.95
C SER A 91 -8.71 23.55 6.65
N ILE A 92 -7.48 23.07 6.74
CA ILE A 92 -6.63 22.80 5.59
C ILE A 92 -6.42 21.30 5.49
N ARG A 93 -6.86 20.72 4.39
CA ARG A 93 -6.66 19.31 4.06
C ARG A 93 -5.42 19.17 3.20
N LEU A 94 -4.52 18.29 3.61
CA LEU A 94 -3.35 17.88 2.85
C LEU A 94 -3.56 16.45 2.38
N ASP A 95 -3.54 16.24 1.07
CA ASP A 95 -3.51 14.92 0.47
C ASP A 95 -2.03 14.49 0.36
N LEU A 96 -1.66 13.45 1.08
CA LEU A 96 -0.28 12.99 1.27
C LEU A 96 -0.08 11.60 0.65
N ILE A 97 1.12 11.36 0.15
CA ILE A 97 1.62 10.01 -0.17
C ILE A 97 2.79 9.72 0.74
N ALA A 98 2.64 8.76 1.65
CA ALA A 98 3.75 8.19 2.39
C ALA A 98 4.36 7.02 1.63
N MET A 99 5.68 6.96 1.60
CA MET A 99 6.45 5.88 0.98
C MET A 99 7.47 5.34 1.96
N PHE A 100 7.64 4.03 2.00
CA PHE A 100 8.51 3.36 2.96
C PHE A 100 9.38 2.34 2.24
N ALA A 101 10.69 2.41 2.42
CA ALA A 101 11.62 1.41 1.91
C ALA A 101 11.81 0.32 2.96
N PHE A 102 11.41 -0.91 2.64
CA PHE A 102 11.64 -2.07 3.48
C PHE A 102 12.71 -2.97 2.88
N ARG A 103 13.61 -3.48 3.72
CA ARG A 103 14.46 -4.60 3.35
C ARG A 103 13.76 -5.92 3.64
N CYS A 104 13.78 -6.82 2.68
CA CYS A 104 13.34 -8.19 2.87
C CYS A 104 14.28 -8.93 3.83
N ALA A 105 13.74 -9.47 4.92
CA ALA A 105 14.51 -10.21 5.92
C ALA A 105 15.02 -11.57 5.41
N PHE A 106 14.47 -12.05 4.29
CA PHE A 106 14.74 -13.36 3.70
C PHE A 106 15.65 -13.30 2.47
N LEU A 107 16.08 -12.11 2.10
CA LEU A 107 16.98 -11.86 0.98
C LEU A 107 18.41 -11.79 1.48
N SER A 108 19.30 -12.58 0.88
CA SER A 108 20.72 -12.58 1.20
C SER A 108 21.44 -11.33 0.66
N LYS A 109 22.73 -11.17 0.98
CA LYS A 109 23.57 -10.09 0.44
C LYS A 109 23.71 -10.15 -1.08
N ASP A 110 23.81 -11.35 -1.63
CA ASP A 110 23.85 -11.66 -3.06
C ASP A 110 22.47 -11.65 -3.73
N LYS A 111 21.43 -11.21 -3.01
CA LYS A 111 20.05 -11.08 -3.50
C LYS A 111 19.41 -12.41 -3.90
N THR A 112 19.85 -13.51 -3.30
CA THR A 112 19.16 -14.80 -3.36
C THR A 112 18.06 -14.84 -2.30
N CYS A 113 16.88 -15.30 -2.67
CA CYS A 113 15.68 -15.23 -1.83
C CYS A 113 15.31 -16.60 -1.28
N SER A 114 15.23 -16.72 0.05
CA SER A 114 14.90 -18.00 0.71
C SER A 114 13.40 -18.35 0.69
N ILE A 115 12.52 -17.41 0.29
CA ILE A 115 11.06 -17.64 0.19
C ILE A 115 10.59 -18.00 -1.22
N HIS A 116 11.44 -17.85 -2.24
CA HIS A 116 11.19 -18.34 -3.59
C HIS A 116 11.96 -19.63 -3.75
N PRO A 117 11.31 -20.80 -3.93
CA PRO A 117 12.05 -22.03 -4.09
C PRO A 117 12.88 -21.95 -5.38
N ALA A 118 14.18 -21.76 -5.22
CA ALA A 118 15.11 -22.36 -6.15
C ALA A 118 15.05 -23.86 -5.86
N VAL A 119 14.56 -24.66 -6.82
CA VAL A 119 14.44 -26.13 -6.80
C VAL A 119 13.08 -26.69 -6.31
N LEU A 120 12.55 -27.62 -7.11
CA LEU A 120 11.42 -28.52 -6.87
C LEU A 120 11.48 -29.16 -5.47
N GLY A 121 10.67 -28.64 -4.54
CA GLY A 121 10.50 -29.22 -3.19
C GLY A 121 10.30 -28.21 -2.05
N GLY A 122 10.57 -26.92 -2.28
CA GLY A 122 10.33 -25.87 -1.28
C GLY A 122 8.87 -25.42 -1.22
N VAL A 123 8.37 -25.12 -0.01
CA VAL A 123 7.04 -24.54 0.22
C VAL A 123 7.15 -23.03 0.06
N ASP A 124 6.32 -22.42 -0.80
CA ASP A 124 6.17 -20.96 -0.83
C ASP A 124 5.50 -20.50 0.48
N ILE A 125 6.28 -19.86 1.32
CA ILE A 125 5.87 -19.41 2.65
C ILE A 125 5.44 -17.94 2.67
N ARG A 126 5.33 -17.28 1.51
CA ARG A 126 4.89 -15.88 1.45
C ARG A 126 3.42 -15.74 1.88
N PRO A 127 3.04 -14.58 2.45
CA PRO A 127 1.62 -14.21 2.54
C PRO A 127 1.01 -14.21 1.15
N GLY A 128 -0.29 -14.52 1.04
CA GLY A 128 -1.06 -14.35 -0.19
C GLY A 128 -0.78 -12.99 -0.86
N ARG A 129 -0.77 -11.93 -0.02
CA ARG A 129 -0.49 -10.53 -0.41
C ARG A 129 0.82 -10.29 -1.16
N CYS A 130 1.81 -11.13 -0.90
CA CYS A 130 3.15 -11.06 -1.50
C CYS A 130 3.36 -12.17 -2.54
N ALA A 131 2.59 -13.26 -2.45
CA ALA A 131 2.59 -14.36 -3.41
C ALA A 131 1.95 -13.95 -4.75
N GLN A 132 0.91 -13.12 -4.68
CA GLN A 132 0.25 -12.52 -5.84
C GLN A 132 0.97 -11.22 -6.21
N LEU A 133 1.51 -11.19 -7.42
CA LEU A 133 2.26 -10.07 -7.92
C LEU A 133 1.86 -9.82 -9.39
N GLY A 134 0.98 -8.82 -9.61
CA GLY A 134 0.90 -8.07 -10.88
C GLY A 134 -0.47 -7.96 -11.60
N SER A 135 -0.95 -6.73 -11.83
CA SER A 135 -1.69 -6.21 -13.02
C SER A 135 -2.22 -4.76 -12.83
N PRO A 136 -2.22 -3.89 -13.87
CA PRO A 136 -2.59 -2.47 -13.80
C PRO A 136 -4.08 -2.16 -13.59
N ALA A 137 -4.91 -3.14 -13.25
CA ALA A 137 -6.37 -2.99 -13.10
C ALA A 137 -6.93 -3.40 -11.71
N ALA A 138 -6.09 -3.44 -10.67
CA ALA A 138 -6.49 -4.03 -9.39
C ALA A 138 -7.66 -3.30 -8.70
N MET A 139 -8.69 -4.07 -8.33
CA MET A 139 -9.96 -3.62 -7.75
C MET A 139 -10.12 -4.06 -6.27
N PRO A 140 -11.12 -3.51 -5.55
CA PRO A 140 -11.42 -3.83 -4.15
C PRO A 140 -11.32 -5.30 -3.74
N GLY A 141 -10.26 -5.67 -3.03
CA GLY A 141 -10.01 -7.05 -2.54
C GLY A 141 -8.70 -7.67 -3.02
N GLU A 142 -7.94 -6.99 -3.88
CA GLU A 142 -6.74 -7.56 -4.48
C GLU A 142 -5.41 -7.17 -3.82
N GLU A 143 -4.46 -8.07 -4.02
CA GLU A 143 -3.16 -8.24 -3.36
C GLU A 143 -2.02 -7.92 -4.34
N GLY A 144 -1.00 -7.15 -3.91
CA GLY A 144 0.34 -7.03 -4.51
C GLY A 144 0.48 -6.75 -6.02
N PHE A 145 1.00 -5.58 -6.39
CA PHE A 145 1.39 -5.28 -7.78
C PHE A 145 2.92 -5.36 -7.95
N CYS A 146 3.42 -6.25 -8.82
CA CYS A 146 4.81 -6.21 -9.29
C CYS A 146 4.84 -6.05 -10.80
N ARG A 147 5.52 -5.00 -11.26
CA ARG A 147 5.67 -4.71 -12.70
C ARG A 147 6.40 -5.82 -13.43
N ILE A 148 7.36 -6.48 -12.78
CA ILE A 148 8.22 -7.49 -13.39
C ILE A 148 7.43 -8.77 -13.71
N ILE A 149 6.59 -9.24 -12.79
CA ILE A 149 5.77 -10.44 -13.04
C ILE A 149 4.69 -10.16 -14.09
N HIS A 150 4.08 -8.97 -14.07
CA HIS A 150 3.17 -8.58 -15.14
C HIS A 150 3.89 -8.48 -16.50
N ALA A 151 5.12 -7.97 -16.50
CA ALA A 151 5.92 -7.89 -17.71
C ALA A 151 6.33 -9.25 -18.27
N ALA A 152 6.48 -10.26 -17.42
CA ALA A 152 6.78 -11.64 -17.84
C ALA A 152 5.77 -12.20 -18.85
N GLN A 153 4.49 -11.83 -18.71
CA GLN A 153 3.43 -12.22 -19.65
C GLN A 153 3.63 -11.65 -21.06
N ARG A 154 4.46 -10.61 -21.20
CA ARG A 154 4.73 -9.88 -22.45
C ARG A 154 6.11 -10.21 -23.05
N GLY A 155 6.87 -11.11 -22.43
CA GLY A 155 8.17 -11.56 -22.90
C GLY A 155 9.37 -10.79 -22.33
N ASP A 156 10.57 -11.20 -22.75
CA ASP A 156 11.83 -10.86 -22.08
C ASP A 156 12.17 -9.37 -22.11
N ALA A 157 11.98 -8.70 -23.24
CA ALA A 157 12.27 -7.26 -23.35
C ALA A 157 11.42 -6.44 -22.35
N ALA A 158 10.15 -6.80 -22.18
CA ALA A 158 9.26 -6.13 -21.23
C ALA A 158 9.70 -6.34 -19.78
N VAL A 159 10.23 -7.52 -19.45
CA VAL A 159 10.79 -7.83 -18.12
C VAL A 159 11.98 -6.93 -17.82
N ASP A 160 12.89 -6.78 -18.78
CA ASP A 160 14.08 -5.94 -18.59
C ASP A 160 13.71 -4.46 -18.41
N GLU A 161 12.76 -3.95 -19.20
CA GLU A 161 12.20 -2.61 -19.02
C GLU A 161 11.57 -2.43 -17.63
N ALA A 162 10.80 -3.42 -17.16
CA ALA A 162 10.20 -3.39 -15.83
C ALA A 162 11.25 -3.41 -14.72
N VAL A 163 12.32 -4.19 -14.86
CA VAL A 163 13.44 -4.20 -13.92
C VAL A 163 14.12 -2.84 -13.86
N GLN A 164 14.40 -2.23 -15.03
CA GLN A 164 15.01 -0.89 -15.06
C GLN A 164 14.10 0.17 -14.45
N MET A 165 12.80 0.08 -14.70
CA MET A 165 11.82 0.97 -14.07
C MET A 165 11.82 0.82 -12.55
N GLU A 166 11.70 -0.40 -12.01
CA GLU A 166 11.71 -0.63 -10.56
C GLU A 166 13.03 -0.16 -9.92
N LYS A 167 14.18 -0.44 -10.55
CA LYS A 167 15.48 0.09 -10.08
C LYS A 167 15.50 1.61 -10.06
N SER A 168 15.07 2.26 -11.14
CA SER A 168 15.09 3.72 -11.25
C SER A 168 14.21 4.38 -10.20
N VAL A 169 13.02 3.82 -9.98
CA VAL A 169 12.05 4.28 -8.98
C VAL A 169 12.61 4.07 -7.58
N ALA A 170 13.12 2.87 -7.29
CA ALA A 170 13.67 2.53 -5.99
C ALA A 170 14.87 3.42 -5.64
N LEU A 171 15.81 3.61 -6.56
CA LEU A 171 16.98 4.45 -6.36
C LEU A 171 16.62 5.93 -6.19
N LYS A 172 15.66 6.43 -6.97
CA LYS A 172 15.17 7.80 -6.82
C LYS A 172 14.63 8.03 -5.41
N TYR A 173 13.71 7.20 -4.97
CA TYR A 173 13.08 7.37 -3.66
C TYR A 173 14.01 7.05 -2.50
N LEU A 174 15.00 6.17 -2.69
CA LEU A 174 16.03 5.91 -1.68
C LEU A 174 16.91 7.15 -1.48
N LYS A 175 17.26 7.82 -2.59
CA LYS A 175 18.03 9.07 -2.57
C LYS A 175 17.24 10.24 -1.98
N GLU A 176 15.94 10.32 -2.29
CA GLU A 176 15.04 11.37 -1.79
C GLU A 176 14.43 11.04 -0.41
N GLY A 177 14.70 9.85 0.13
CA GLY A 177 14.15 9.36 1.38
C GLY A 177 14.94 9.80 2.61
N PHE A 178 14.23 9.87 3.73
CA PHE A 178 14.72 10.30 5.04
C PHE A 178 15.01 9.10 5.94
N ASP A 179 15.92 9.26 6.89
CA ASP A 179 16.30 8.19 7.84
C ASP A 179 15.30 8.06 9.00
N SER A 180 14.45 9.07 9.21
CA SER A 180 13.46 9.08 10.27
C SER A 180 12.08 9.57 9.81
N PRO A 181 10.99 9.11 10.46
CA PRO A 181 9.65 9.64 10.20
C PRO A 181 9.51 11.11 10.61
N GLU A 182 10.31 11.59 11.58
CA GLU A 182 10.40 12.99 11.99
C GLU A 182 10.89 13.88 10.83
N GLU A 183 11.98 13.50 10.16
CA GLU A 183 12.47 14.23 8.98
C GLU A 183 11.46 14.22 7.82
N ALA A 184 10.80 13.09 7.59
CA ALA A 184 9.75 13.01 6.57
C ALA A 184 8.56 13.93 6.90
N ALA A 185 8.13 13.99 8.16
CA ALA A 185 7.08 14.91 8.62
C ALA A 185 7.52 16.38 8.50
N ALA A 186 8.76 16.71 8.89
CA ALA A 186 9.32 18.04 8.76
C ALA A 186 9.37 18.50 7.29
N SER A 187 9.65 17.60 6.34
CA SER A 187 9.59 17.88 4.90
C SER A 187 8.18 18.26 4.43
N VAL A 188 7.15 17.56 4.94
CA VAL A 188 5.73 17.89 4.68
C VAL A 188 5.39 19.24 5.26
N VAL A 189 5.77 19.51 6.52
CA VAL A 189 5.57 20.80 7.19
C VAL A 189 6.22 21.93 6.42
N LYS A 190 7.48 21.76 5.99
CA LYS A 190 8.21 22.74 5.16
C LYS A 190 7.48 23.03 3.85
N SER A 191 7.00 21.99 3.17
CA SER A 191 6.25 22.12 1.92
C SER A 191 4.94 22.87 2.13
N PHE A 192 4.22 22.55 3.21
CA PHE A 192 2.98 23.20 3.61
C PHE A 192 3.19 24.68 3.97
N VAL A 193 4.17 25.01 4.81
CA VAL A 193 4.51 26.40 5.16
C VAL A 193 4.91 27.19 3.91
N GLY A 194 5.68 26.59 3.01
CA GLY A 194 6.02 27.21 1.72
C GLY A 194 4.78 27.52 0.88
N TRP A 195 3.80 26.60 0.87
CA TRP A 195 2.52 26.83 0.20
C TRP A 195 1.70 27.94 0.87
N VAL A 196 1.62 27.99 2.20
CA VAL A 196 0.90 29.05 2.94
C VAL A 196 1.48 30.43 2.60
N LYS A 197 2.82 30.56 2.58
CA LYS A 197 3.51 31.82 2.26
C LYS A 197 3.20 32.32 0.85
N ARG A 198 3.10 31.42 -0.13
CA ARG A 198 2.79 31.78 -1.53
C ARG A 198 1.31 32.08 -1.75
N SER A 199 0.44 31.25 -1.18
CA SER A 199 -0.98 31.24 -1.53
C SER A 199 -1.81 32.26 -0.75
N ARG A 200 -1.30 32.76 0.40
CA ARG A 200 -1.99 33.72 1.28
C ARG A 200 -3.49 33.41 1.45
N PRO A 201 -3.86 32.21 1.93
CA PRO A 201 -5.28 31.87 2.15
C PRO A 201 -5.92 32.94 3.07
N GLY A 202 -7.10 33.43 2.67
CA GLY A 202 -7.69 34.67 3.19
C GLY A 202 -7.89 34.70 4.71
N LYS A 203 -7.77 35.89 5.32
CA LYS A 203 -7.91 36.11 6.78
C LYS A 203 -9.27 35.68 7.35
N ASP A 204 -10.32 35.67 6.53
CA ASP A 204 -11.68 35.32 6.96
C ASP A 204 -11.90 33.81 7.13
N ASP A 205 -11.06 32.99 6.48
CA ASP A 205 -11.16 31.52 6.54
C ASP A 205 -10.57 30.94 7.83
N LEU A 206 -9.99 31.73 8.75
CA LEU A 206 -9.08 31.21 9.79
C LEU A 206 -9.59 31.26 11.24
N MET A 207 -10.82 31.74 11.48
CA MET A 207 -11.34 31.97 12.84
C MET A 207 -12.54 31.08 13.15
N GLY A 208 -12.38 30.07 14.05
CA GLY A 208 -13.51 29.30 14.59
C GLY A 208 -13.18 28.00 15.32
N ALA A 209 -13.49 27.99 16.62
CA ALA A 209 -13.66 26.94 17.65
C ALA A 209 -13.07 25.51 17.47
N LEU A 210 -12.26 25.10 18.48
CA LEU A 210 -11.61 23.80 18.62
C LEU A 210 -12.59 22.61 18.65
N ARG A 211 -12.35 21.62 17.77
CA ARG A 211 -12.57 20.18 18.07
C ARG A 211 -11.56 19.33 17.29
N PHE A 212 -10.78 18.49 17.94
CA PHE A 212 -9.89 17.52 17.30
C PHE A 212 -10.69 16.31 16.82
N THR A 213 -10.61 16.01 15.52
CA THR A 213 -11.01 14.70 15.00
C THR A 213 -10.00 14.33 13.92
N HIS A 214 -9.30 13.22 14.12
CA HIS A 214 -8.88 12.42 12.98
C HIS A 214 -10.14 12.16 12.16
N PRO A 215 -10.17 12.45 10.85
CA PRO A 215 -11.25 11.96 10.02
C PRO A 215 -11.00 10.47 9.78
N THR A 216 -11.17 9.64 10.81
CA THR A 216 -11.48 8.22 10.60
C THR A 216 -12.73 8.13 9.71
N SER A 217 -13.70 9.03 9.89
CA SER A 217 -14.99 9.00 9.18
C SER A 217 -15.01 9.46 7.71
N LEU A 218 -14.09 10.33 7.25
CA LEU A 218 -14.05 10.71 5.81
C LEU A 218 -13.26 9.73 4.95
N CYS A 219 -12.32 8.99 5.54
CA CYS A 219 -11.71 7.82 4.90
C CYS A 219 -12.61 6.58 5.02
N GLU A 220 -13.47 6.51 6.04
CA GLU A 220 -14.44 5.42 6.18
C GLU A 220 -15.51 5.41 5.10
N ARG A 221 -15.89 6.51 4.45
CA ARG A 221 -16.82 6.39 3.31
C ARG A 221 -16.23 5.66 2.10
N ASN A 222 -14.91 5.59 1.99
CA ASN A 222 -14.25 4.69 1.05
C ASN A 222 -13.86 3.33 1.67
N ALA A 223 -14.00 3.14 2.98
CA ALA A 223 -13.71 1.87 3.67
C ALA A 223 -14.96 1.09 4.09
N GLN A 224 -16.13 1.72 4.20
CA GLN A 224 -17.42 1.10 4.50
C GLN A 224 -18.06 0.47 3.25
N SER A 225 -17.62 0.87 2.05
CA SER A 225 -17.83 0.11 0.82
C SER A 225 -16.85 -1.07 0.65
N LEU A 226 -15.94 -1.29 1.62
CA LEU A 226 -14.86 -2.28 1.58
C LEU A 226 -14.80 -3.19 2.83
N ALA A 227 -15.83 -3.18 3.67
CA ALA A 227 -16.04 -4.35 4.50
C ALA A 227 -16.20 -5.54 3.54
N PRO A 228 -15.45 -6.64 3.67
CA PRO A 228 -15.83 -7.83 2.95
C PRO A 228 -17.27 -8.09 3.35
N GLU A 229 -18.19 -8.08 2.39
CA GLU A 229 -19.43 -8.81 2.59
C GLU A 229 -18.97 -10.15 3.13
N ARG A 230 -19.36 -10.49 4.38
CA ARG A 230 -19.19 -11.84 4.89
C ARG A 230 -19.73 -12.69 3.76
N LYS A 231 -18.86 -13.44 3.04
CA LYS A 231 -19.29 -14.30 1.96
C LYS A 231 -20.44 -15.09 2.55
N LYS A 232 -21.67 -14.78 2.13
CA LYS A 232 -22.84 -15.54 2.55
C LYS A 232 -22.46 -16.97 2.20
N ALA A 233 -22.63 -17.89 3.16
CA ALA A 233 -22.34 -19.29 2.94
C ALA A 233 -22.90 -19.68 1.55
N PRO A 234 -22.13 -20.40 0.72
CA PRO A 234 -22.55 -20.72 -0.64
C PRO A 234 -23.97 -21.27 -0.59
N THR A 235 -24.90 -20.64 -1.32
CA THR A 235 -26.31 -21.01 -1.32
C THR A 235 -26.41 -22.49 -1.68
N GLY A 236 -26.86 -23.30 -0.72
CA GLY A 236 -26.99 -24.73 -0.91
C GLY A 236 -27.97 -25.00 -2.06
N ARG A 237 -27.77 -26.08 -2.82
CA ARG A 237 -28.63 -26.43 -3.96
C ARG A 237 -30.13 -26.42 -3.66
N ASN A 238 -30.54 -26.63 -2.40
CA ASN A 238 -31.94 -26.66 -1.97
C ASN A 238 -32.42 -25.35 -1.30
N ASP A 239 -31.56 -24.36 -1.09
CA ASP A 239 -31.90 -23.09 -0.43
C ASP A 239 -32.72 -22.18 -1.36
N PRO A 240 -33.48 -21.20 -0.82
CA PRO A 240 -34.15 -20.18 -1.61
C PRO A 240 -33.17 -19.44 -2.54
N CYS A 241 -33.58 -19.23 -3.79
CA CYS A 241 -32.73 -18.65 -4.81
C CYS A 241 -32.54 -17.13 -4.58
N PRO A 242 -31.29 -16.61 -4.62
CA PRO A 242 -31.00 -15.22 -4.28
C PRO A 242 -31.50 -14.21 -5.31
N CYS A 243 -31.98 -14.63 -6.49
CA CYS A 243 -32.57 -13.74 -7.49
C CYS A 243 -34.01 -13.27 -7.16
N GLY A 244 -34.56 -13.68 -6.01
CA GLY A 244 -35.90 -13.26 -5.57
C GLY A 244 -37.06 -14.00 -6.23
N SER A 245 -36.81 -15.06 -7.00
CA SER A 245 -37.85 -15.80 -7.73
C SER A 245 -38.73 -16.72 -6.86
N GLY A 246 -38.45 -16.84 -5.56
CA GLY A 246 -39.14 -17.74 -4.63
C GLY A 246 -38.85 -19.24 -4.83
N ARG A 247 -38.03 -19.63 -5.82
CA ARG A 247 -37.69 -21.02 -6.15
C ARG A 247 -36.41 -21.49 -5.43
N LYS A 248 -36.19 -22.80 -5.32
CA LYS A 248 -34.91 -23.37 -4.81
C LYS A 248 -33.77 -23.14 -5.80
N TYR A 249 -32.54 -22.88 -5.33
CA TYR A 249 -31.38 -22.52 -6.16
C TYR A 249 -31.12 -23.47 -7.33
N LYS A 250 -31.15 -24.79 -7.11
CA LYS A 250 -30.94 -25.80 -8.16
C LYS A 250 -32.01 -25.82 -9.28
N LYS A 251 -33.17 -25.18 -9.06
CA LYS A 251 -34.28 -25.09 -10.00
C LYS A 251 -34.42 -23.70 -10.63
N CYS A 252 -33.43 -22.82 -10.43
CA CYS A 252 -33.42 -21.46 -10.94
C CYS A 252 -32.02 -21.14 -11.49
N CYS A 253 -31.23 -20.32 -10.78
CA CYS A 253 -29.89 -19.94 -11.24
C CYS A 253 -28.89 -21.11 -11.28
N GLY A 254 -29.19 -22.23 -10.62
CA GLY A 254 -28.34 -23.43 -10.64
C GLY A 254 -28.60 -24.40 -11.81
N THR A 255 -29.55 -24.10 -12.71
CA THR A 255 -29.88 -24.92 -13.89
C THR A 255 -29.69 -24.16 -15.21
N THR A 256 -29.91 -22.86 -15.20
CA THR A 256 -29.73 -21.95 -16.34
C THR A 256 -29.13 -20.66 -15.81
N GLY A 257 -27.98 -20.25 -16.36
CA GLY A 257 -27.31 -19.00 -16.00
C GLY A 257 -28.28 -17.83 -16.12
N CYS A 258 -28.38 -17.06 -15.04
CA CYS A 258 -29.20 -15.87 -14.90
C CYS A 258 -28.28 -14.72 -14.52
#